data_AF-A0ABD1FE65-F1
#
_entry.id   AF-A0ABD1FE65-F1
#
_cell.length_a   1.000
_cell.length_b   1.000
_cell.length_c   1.000
_cell.angle_alpha   90.00
_cell.angle_beta   90.00
_cell.angle_gamma   90.00
#
_symmetry.space_group_name_H-M   'P 1'
#
loop_
_entity.id
_entity.type
_entity.pdbx_description
1 polymer ?
#
loop_
_entity_poly.entity_id
_entity_poly.type
_entity_poly.pdbx_seq_one_letter_code
_entity_poly.pdbx_strand_id
1 'polypeptide(L)'
;MEEQFTNLVSQIFNNWTALRLAVDHSMGGANSKQAALDFMNYMVQYCLYEQNIEIEGIQDALEDILDEEFETICEDDSPKQIAQILYNFVNLLKQGKTEEFELEFQKLPVINSNWLSQTQTQNVSNNMVSEDSSSDSDENNETPMEQDGWTEVKSRRKR
;
A
#
# COMPACT_ATOMS: atom_id res chain seq x y z
N MET A 1 22.20 -1.60 9.23
CA MET A 1 21.69 -2.77 8.49
C MET A 1 20.17 -2.71 8.43
N GLU A 2 19.48 -2.69 9.57
CA GLU A 2 18.01 -2.54 9.62
C GLU A 2 17.53 -1.23 8.97
N GLU A 3 18.07 -0.08 9.34
CA GLU A 3 17.68 1.23 8.75
C GLU A 3 17.86 1.29 7.22
N GLN A 4 18.96 0.70 6.70
CA GLN A 4 19.21 0.64 5.26
C GLN A 4 18.15 -0.22 4.55
N PHE A 5 17.78 -1.34 5.15
CA PHE A 5 16.75 -2.22 4.60
C PHE A 5 15.36 -1.60 4.72
N THR A 6 15.04 -0.92 5.82
CA THR A 6 13.77 -0.18 5.97
C THR A 6 13.61 0.88 4.87
N ASN A 7 14.65 1.65 4.57
CA ASN A 7 14.61 2.62 3.48
C ASN A 7 14.37 1.95 2.12
N LEU A 8 14.95 0.77 1.91
CA LEU A 8 14.77 -0.04 0.71
C LEU A 8 13.34 -0.55 0.55
N VAL A 9 12.78 -1.18 1.60
CA VAL A 9 11.39 -1.65 1.58
C VAL A 9 10.44 -0.46 1.37
N SER A 10 10.69 0.67 2.05
CA SER A 10 9.92 1.90 1.86
C SER A 10 9.96 2.38 0.41
N GLN A 11 11.12 2.38 -0.25
CA GLN A 11 11.23 2.77 -1.65
C GLN A 11 10.48 1.82 -2.59
N ILE A 12 10.56 0.51 -2.35
CA ILE A 12 9.85 -0.48 -3.17
C ILE A 12 8.33 -0.33 -2.99
N PHE A 13 7.86 -0.25 -1.74
CA PHE A 13 6.43 -0.16 -1.43
C PHE A 13 5.81 1.15 -1.93
N ASN A 14 6.54 2.28 -1.86
CA ASN A 14 6.05 3.54 -2.43
C ASN A 14 5.91 3.50 -3.95
N ASN A 15 6.69 2.66 -4.65
CA ASN A 15 6.61 2.47 -6.10
C ASN A 15 5.70 1.29 -6.50
N TRP A 16 5.21 0.50 -5.55
CA TRP A 16 4.35 -0.64 -5.84
C TRP A 16 2.92 -0.17 -6.11
N THR A 17 2.52 -0.25 -7.38
CA THR A 17 1.24 0.29 -7.84
C THR A 17 0.05 -0.48 -7.26
N ALA A 18 0.14 -1.80 -7.11
CA ALA A 18 -0.93 -2.62 -6.56
C ALA A 18 -1.28 -2.18 -5.12
N LEU A 19 -0.27 -2.10 -4.25
CA LEU A 19 -0.45 -1.65 -2.86
C LEU A 19 -1.00 -0.21 -2.79
N ARG A 20 -0.51 0.68 -3.65
CA ARG A 20 -1.01 2.06 -3.71
C ARG A 20 -2.48 2.12 -4.09
N LEU A 21 -2.90 1.39 -5.12
CA LEU A 21 -4.29 1.36 -5.55
C LEU A 21 -5.19 0.75 -4.46
N ALA A 22 -4.72 -0.31 -3.79
CA ALA A 22 -5.44 -0.90 -2.68
C ALA A 22 -5.73 0.10 -1.55
N VAL A 23 -4.75 0.95 -1.22
CA VAL A 23 -4.94 2.01 -0.22
C VAL A 23 -5.79 3.17 -0.75
N ASP A 24 -5.52 3.66 -1.96
CA ASP A 24 -6.24 4.79 -2.57
C ASP A 24 -7.75 4.48 -2.72
N HIS A 25 -8.11 3.21 -2.95
CA HIS A 25 -9.49 2.74 -3.04
C HIS A 25 -10.07 2.21 -1.72
N SER A 26 -9.32 2.32 -0.61
CA SER A 26 -9.74 1.81 0.71
C SER A 26 -10.15 0.34 0.69
N MET A 27 -9.45 -0.50 -0.08
CA MET A 27 -9.75 -1.93 -0.21
C MET A 27 -9.50 -2.68 1.11
N GLY A 28 -8.59 -2.17 1.96
CA GLY A 28 -8.43 -2.61 3.37
C GLY A 28 -9.25 -1.80 4.39
N GLY A 29 -10.32 -1.13 3.96
CA GLY A 29 -11.17 -0.29 4.81
C GLY A 29 -10.53 1.04 5.24
N ALA A 30 -11.12 1.65 6.28
CA ALA A 30 -10.78 3.00 6.73
C ALA A 30 -9.32 3.17 7.22
N ASN A 31 -8.68 2.06 7.61
CA ASN A 31 -7.31 2.04 8.13
C ASN A 31 -6.30 1.46 7.14
N SER A 32 -6.65 1.31 5.85
CA SER A 32 -5.79 0.75 4.80
C SER A 32 -4.37 1.37 4.75
N LYS A 33 -4.25 2.67 4.99
CA LYS A 33 -2.93 3.33 5.08
C LYS A 33 -2.10 2.85 6.28
N GLN A 34 -2.73 2.65 7.44
CA GLN A 34 -2.03 2.13 8.62
C GLN A 34 -1.65 0.66 8.40
N ALA A 35 -2.55 -0.14 7.83
CA ALA A 35 -2.25 -1.52 7.44
C ALA A 35 -1.05 -1.59 6.49
N ALA A 36 -0.92 -0.66 5.53
CA ALA A 36 0.24 -0.63 4.63
C ALA A 36 1.56 -0.26 5.34
N LEU A 37 1.51 0.56 6.39
CA LEU A 37 2.68 0.81 7.24
C LEU A 37 3.05 -0.41 8.07
N ASP A 38 2.06 -1.10 8.62
CA ASP A 38 2.26 -2.31 9.40
C ASP A 38 2.80 -3.45 8.52
N PHE A 39 2.30 -3.56 7.28
CA PHE A 39 2.81 -4.46 6.25
C PHE A 39 4.29 -4.18 5.93
N MET A 40 4.66 -2.91 5.70
CA MET A 40 6.06 -2.54 5.48
C MET A 40 6.96 -2.97 6.65
N ASN A 41 6.54 -2.68 7.89
CA ASN A 41 7.28 -3.04 9.09
C ASN A 41 7.41 -4.55 9.23
N TYR A 42 6.32 -5.29 9.01
CA TYR A 42 6.33 -6.75 9.02
C TYR A 42 7.34 -7.30 8.02
N MET A 43 7.33 -6.82 6.78
CA MET A 43 8.24 -7.31 5.74
C MET A 43 9.71 -7.03 6.06
N VAL A 44 10.02 -5.87 6.66
CA VAL A 44 11.38 -5.57 7.15
C VAL A 44 11.82 -6.62 8.19
N GLN A 45 10.95 -6.91 9.16
CA GLN A 45 11.25 -7.86 10.23
C GLN A 45 11.39 -9.29 9.68
N TYR A 46 10.43 -9.73 8.87
CA TYR A 46 10.45 -11.04 8.22
C TYR A 46 11.72 -11.22 7.39
N CYS A 47 12.11 -10.22 6.61
CA CYS A 47 13.30 -10.28 5.76
C CYS A 47 14.63 -10.37 6.51
N LEU A 48 14.75 -9.69 7.65
CA LEU A 48 16.02 -9.58 8.39
C LEU A 48 16.22 -10.67 9.43
N TYR A 49 15.14 -11.11 10.09
CA TYR A 49 15.24 -12.00 11.25
C TYR A 49 14.93 -13.46 10.92
N GLU A 50 14.31 -13.75 9.77
CA GLU A 50 14.08 -15.12 9.34
C GLU A 50 15.40 -15.81 8.92
N GLN A 51 15.62 -17.02 9.46
CA GLN A 51 16.90 -17.72 9.27
C GLN A 51 17.02 -18.26 7.84
N ASN A 52 15.96 -18.90 7.36
CA ASN A 52 15.91 -19.57 6.06
C ASN A 52 14.93 -18.85 5.13
N ILE A 53 15.21 -17.59 4.86
CA ILE A 53 14.40 -16.85 3.92
C ILE A 53 14.62 -17.33 2.50
N GLU A 54 13.53 -17.55 1.78
CA GLU A 54 13.48 -17.99 0.39
C GLU A 54 12.64 -16.99 -0.41
N ILE A 55 12.82 -16.95 -1.74
CA ILE A 55 12.09 -16.00 -2.60
C ILE A 55 10.59 -16.31 -2.53
N GLU A 56 10.25 -17.59 -2.58
CA GLU A 56 8.89 -18.12 -2.48
C GLU A 56 8.25 -17.71 -1.15
N GLY A 57 8.96 -17.83 -0.03
CA GLY A 57 8.44 -17.41 1.28
C GLY A 57 8.17 -15.90 1.39
N ILE A 58 9.00 -15.06 0.75
CA ILE A 58 8.73 -13.62 0.67
C ILE A 58 7.52 -13.35 -0.23
N GLN A 59 7.43 -14.04 -1.37
CA GLN A 59 6.31 -13.89 -2.30
C GLN A 59 4.99 -14.26 -1.62
N ASP A 60 4.93 -15.43 -1.00
CA ASP A 60 3.75 -15.93 -0.29
C ASP A 60 3.32 -14.93 0.80
N ALA A 61 4.27 -14.44 1.62
CA ALA A 61 3.97 -13.43 2.63
C ALA A 61 3.43 -12.10 2.05
N LEU A 62 3.93 -11.68 0.87
CA LEU A 62 3.43 -10.48 0.20
C LEU A 62 2.01 -10.68 -0.34
N GLU A 63 1.73 -11.85 -0.92
CA GLU A 63 0.43 -12.21 -1.48
C GLU A 63 -0.62 -12.43 -0.39
N ASP A 64 -0.26 -13.17 0.67
CA ASP A 64 -1.13 -13.42 1.82
C ASP A 64 -1.58 -12.10 2.46
N ILE A 65 -0.66 -11.16 2.70
CA ILE A 65 -1.03 -9.87 3.30
C ILE A 65 -1.89 -9.03 2.36
N LEU A 66 -1.64 -9.07 1.04
CA LEU A 66 -2.48 -8.36 0.08
C LEU A 66 -3.90 -8.93 0.00
N ASP A 67 -4.05 -10.25 0.09
CA ASP A 67 -5.37 -10.89 0.10
C ASP A 67 -6.10 -10.66 1.44
N GLU A 68 -5.42 -10.91 2.57
CA GLU A 68 -6.02 -10.84 3.90
C GLU A 68 -6.32 -9.41 4.37
N GLU A 69 -5.39 -8.45 4.19
CA GLU A 69 -5.53 -7.08 4.71
C GLU A 69 -6.14 -6.10 3.69
N PHE A 70 -6.05 -6.41 2.40
CA PHE A 70 -6.48 -5.49 1.34
C PHE A 70 -7.48 -6.11 0.35
N GLU A 71 -7.91 -7.36 0.52
CA GLU A 71 -8.78 -8.08 -0.42
C GLU A 71 -8.29 -7.95 -1.88
N THR A 72 -6.97 -7.99 -2.07
CA THR A 72 -6.30 -7.68 -3.34
C THR A 72 -5.47 -8.86 -3.82
N ILE A 73 -5.81 -9.40 -4.99
CA ILE A 73 -5.02 -10.43 -5.67
C ILE A 73 -4.28 -9.77 -6.86
N CYS A 74 -2.95 -9.90 -6.89
CA CYS A 74 -2.13 -9.37 -7.96
C CYS A 74 -1.92 -10.41 -9.08
N GLU A 75 -2.43 -10.15 -10.28
CA GLU A 75 -2.25 -11.03 -11.45
C GLU A 75 -1.03 -10.65 -12.33
N ASP A 76 -0.30 -9.59 -11.96
CA ASP A 76 0.76 -8.97 -12.79
C ASP A 76 2.19 -9.43 -12.44
N ASP A 77 2.33 -10.54 -11.70
CA ASP A 77 3.60 -11.05 -11.15
C ASP A 77 4.38 -10.02 -10.30
N SER A 78 3.76 -8.90 -9.92
CA SER A 78 4.44 -7.86 -9.14
C SER A 78 4.89 -8.29 -7.74
N PRO A 79 4.16 -9.13 -6.97
CA PRO A 79 4.63 -9.65 -5.68
C PRO A 79 5.91 -10.46 -5.85
N LYS A 80 5.96 -11.32 -6.87
CA LYS A 80 7.13 -12.15 -7.19
C LYS A 80 8.36 -11.32 -7.57
N GLN A 81 8.19 -10.28 -8.38
CA GLN A 81 9.29 -9.37 -8.74
C GLN A 81 9.84 -8.65 -7.51
N ILE A 82 8.95 -8.17 -6.63
CA ILE A 82 9.34 -7.52 -5.37
C ILE A 82 10.06 -8.50 -4.45
N ALA A 83 9.56 -9.74 -4.33
CA ALA A 83 10.19 -10.78 -3.53
C ALA A 83 11.63 -11.06 -3.96
N GLN A 84 11.87 -11.16 -5.28
CA GLN A 84 13.21 -11.33 -5.83
C GLN A 84 14.14 -10.16 -5.49
N ILE A 85 13.64 -8.93 -5.60
CA ILE A 85 14.41 -7.73 -5.26
C ILE A 85 14.77 -7.76 -3.77
N LEU A 86 13.79 -7.93 -2.88
CA LEU A 86 14.00 -8.00 -1.43
C LEU A 86 15.00 -9.09 -1.05
N TYR A 87 14.85 -10.30 -1.58
CA TYR A 87 15.75 -11.42 -1.35
C TYR A 87 17.20 -11.09 -1.73
N ASN A 88 17.42 -10.49 -2.91
CA ASN A 88 18.76 -10.12 -3.37
C ASN A 88 19.43 -9.15 -2.39
N PHE A 89 18.69 -8.14 -1.92
CA PHE A 89 19.20 -7.17 -0.96
C PHE A 89 19.47 -7.78 0.42
N VAL A 90 18.62 -8.69 0.91
CA VAL A 90 18.88 -9.45 2.14
C VAL A 90 20.18 -10.24 2.01
N ASN A 91 20.41 -10.89 0.87
CA ASN A 91 21.62 -11.67 0.63
C ASN A 91 22.88 -10.78 0.60
N LEU A 92 22.80 -9.58 -0.01
CA LEU A 92 23.89 -8.60 0.01
C LEU A 92 24.21 -8.13 1.43
N LEU A 93 23.19 -7.90 2.27
CA LEU A 93 23.37 -7.52 3.67
C LEU A 93 23.97 -8.66 4.50
N LYS A 94 23.52 -9.91 4.30
CA LYS A 94 24.10 -11.11 4.95
C LYS A 94 25.58 -11.32 4.57
N GLN A 95 25.96 -10.96 3.34
CA GLN A 95 27.35 -11.02 2.87
C GLN A 95 28.20 -9.81 3.28
N GLY A 96 27.61 -8.77 3.88
CA GLY A 96 28.30 -7.54 4.26
C GLY A 96 28.76 -6.67 3.09
N LYS A 97 28.17 -6.84 1.90
CA LYS A 97 28.53 -6.12 0.68
C LYS A 97 27.77 -4.81 0.54
N THR A 98 28.04 -3.88 1.46
CA THR A 98 27.34 -2.59 1.52
C THR A 98 27.54 -1.73 0.28
N GLU A 99 28.68 -1.85 -0.41
CA GLU A 99 28.93 -1.11 -1.67
C GLU A 99 28.02 -1.58 -2.80
N GLU A 100 27.86 -2.90 -2.98
CA GLU A 100 26.95 -3.47 -3.97
C GLU A 100 25.49 -3.13 -3.63
N PHE A 101 25.13 -3.14 -2.34
CA PHE A 101 23.82 -2.70 -1.87
C PHE A 101 23.51 -1.27 -2.33
N GLU A 102 24.41 -0.33 -2.08
CA GLU A 102 24.21 1.08 -2.46
C GLU A 102 24.11 1.26 -3.98
N LEU A 103 24.94 0.53 -4.75
CA LEU A 103 24.89 0.59 -6.21
C LEU A 103 23.58 0.04 -6.79
N GLU A 104 23.08 -1.08 -6.27
CA GLU A 104 21.78 -1.63 -6.68
C GLU A 104 20.63 -0.74 -6.20
N PHE A 105 20.73 -0.17 -4.99
CA PHE A 105 19.73 0.74 -4.45
C PHE A 105 19.57 2.00 -5.31
N GLN A 106 20.67 2.57 -5.82
CA GLN A 106 20.63 3.71 -6.75
C GLN A 106 20.04 3.39 -8.12
N LYS A 107 19.98 2.11 -8.52
CA LYS A 107 19.32 1.69 -9.77
C LYS A 107 17.81 1.58 -9.62
N LEU A 108 17.30 1.47 -8.40
CA LEU A 108 15.86 1.37 -8.17
C LEU A 108 15.16 2.67 -8.60
N PRO A 109 13.90 2.58 -9.08
CA PRO A 109 13.12 3.76 -9.44
C PRO A 109 13.05 4.74 -8.27
N VAL A 110 13.36 6.01 -8.56
CA VAL A 110 13.25 7.09 -7.58
C VAL A 110 11.79 7.22 -7.16
N ILE A 111 11.55 7.36 -5.86
CA ILE A 111 10.21 7.56 -5.30
C ILE A 111 9.63 8.87 -5.87
N ASN A 112 8.59 8.77 -6.69
CA ASN A 112 7.90 9.94 -7.23
C ASN A 112 6.90 10.55 -6.24
N SER A 113 6.38 9.76 -5.30
CA SER A 113 5.41 10.19 -4.29
C SER A 113 5.59 9.35 -3.03
N ASN A 114 5.98 9.99 -1.94
CA ASN A 114 6.13 9.33 -0.64
C ASN A 114 4.79 9.30 0.11
N TRP A 115 3.85 8.52 -0.41
CA TRP A 115 2.49 8.42 0.13
C TRP A 115 2.43 7.57 1.40
N LEU A 116 3.36 6.62 1.54
CA LEU A 116 3.49 5.68 2.65
C LEU A 116 4.50 6.17 3.72
N SER A 117 4.62 7.49 3.89
CA SER A 117 5.40 8.06 4.99
C SER A 117 4.73 7.84 6.33
N GLN A 118 5.47 7.31 7.30
CA GLN A 118 5.12 7.42 8.70
C GLN A 118 5.31 8.89 9.10
N THR A 119 4.24 9.69 9.06
CA THR A 119 4.28 11.01 9.69
C THR A 119 4.56 10.78 11.16
N GLN A 120 5.78 11.08 11.63
CA GLN A 120 5.98 11.32 13.04
C GLN A 120 5.04 12.47 13.40
N THR A 121 3.94 12.16 14.08
CA THR A 121 3.17 13.13 14.83
C THR A 121 4.09 13.65 15.93
N GLN A 122 4.93 14.62 15.59
CA GLN A 122 5.51 15.52 16.57
C GLN A 122 4.33 16.23 17.22
N ASN A 123 4.10 15.83 18.45
CA ASN A 123 3.17 16.42 19.40
C ASN A 123 3.38 17.94 19.45
N VAL A 124 2.56 18.72 18.74
CA VAL A 124 2.45 20.16 18.96
C VAL A 124 1.10 20.44 19.58
N SER A 125 1.07 20.42 20.91
CA SER A 125 0.10 21.18 21.68
C SER A 125 0.12 22.64 21.22
N ASN A 126 -0.96 23.10 20.59
CA ASN A 126 -1.44 24.46 20.80
C ASN A 126 -2.92 24.61 20.36
N ASN A 127 -3.77 24.51 21.37
CA ASN A 127 -5.02 25.23 21.59
C ASN A 127 -5.38 26.32 20.56
N MET A 128 -6.45 26.11 19.79
CA MET A 128 -7.39 27.17 19.43
C MET A 128 -8.82 26.65 19.58
N VAL A 129 -9.47 27.22 20.58
CA VAL A 129 -10.89 27.15 20.91
C VAL A 129 -11.74 27.89 19.86
N SER A 130 -12.95 27.39 19.63
CA SER A 130 -14.23 28.09 19.38
C SER A 130 -15.26 27.01 18.96
N GLU A 131 -16.06 26.47 19.88
CA GLU A 131 -17.43 26.92 20.23
C GLU A 131 -18.39 26.84 19.03
N ASP A 132 -19.15 25.75 18.94
CA ASP A 132 -20.58 25.63 19.30
C ASP A 132 -21.54 26.11 18.20
N SER A 133 -22.21 25.14 17.58
CA SER A 133 -23.66 25.23 17.44
C SER A 133 -24.26 23.87 17.11
N SER A 134 -24.98 23.35 18.08
CA SER A 134 -25.99 22.30 17.95
C SER A 134 -27.09 22.73 16.97
N SER A 135 -27.51 21.83 16.07
CA SER A 135 -28.90 21.78 15.64
C SER A 135 -29.26 20.37 15.16
N ASP A 136 -30.13 19.75 15.95
CA ASP A 136 -31.03 18.65 15.61
C ASP A 136 -31.69 18.84 14.24
N SER A 137 -31.84 17.74 13.50
CA SER A 137 -32.99 17.47 12.62
C SER A 137 -33.01 15.99 12.24
N ASP A 138 -33.93 15.26 12.89
CA ASP A 138 -34.57 14.06 12.35
C ASP A 138 -35.00 14.28 10.89
N GLU A 139 -34.63 13.39 9.98
CA GLU A 139 -35.57 13.08 8.89
C GLU A 139 -35.53 11.60 8.49
N ASN A 140 -36.74 11.06 8.58
CA ASN A 140 -37.14 9.69 8.40
C ASN A 140 -36.92 9.20 6.97
N ASN A 141 -36.50 7.95 6.89
CA ASN A 141 -36.34 7.13 5.71
C ASN A 141 -37.70 6.82 5.06
N GLU A 142 -37.98 7.38 3.88
CA GLU A 142 -38.89 6.78 2.90
C GLU A 142 -38.29 6.89 1.50
N THR A 143 -37.96 5.74 0.91
CA THR A 143 -37.42 5.57 -0.44
C THR A 143 -38.57 5.53 -1.46
N PRO A 144 -38.69 6.48 -2.39
CA PRO A 144 -39.61 6.37 -3.51
C PRO A 144 -38.99 5.47 -4.59
N MET A 145 -39.65 4.33 -4.81
CA MET A 145 -39.39 3.41 -5.90
C MET A 145 -39.78 4.07 -7.24
N GLU A 146 -38.82 4.54 -8.04
CA GLU A 146 -39.06 4.97 -9.43
C GLU A 146 -38.07 4.22 -10.36
N GLN A 147 -38.46 3.02 -10.80
CA GLN A 147 -38.99 2.73 -12.14
C GLN A 147 -37.97 2.91 -13.29
N ASP A 148 -37.53 1.75 -13.80
CA ASP A 148 -36.76 1.54 -15.02
C ASP A 148 -37.17 2.45 -16.19
N GLY A 149 -36.21 3.25 -16.65
CA GLY A 149 -36.31 4.03 -17.88
C GLY A 149 -35.14 3.71 -18.83
N TRP A 150 -35.17 2.57 -19.51
CA TRP A 150 -34.24 2.30 -20.60
C TRP A 150 -34.55 3.19 -21.81
N THR A 151 -33.57 3.99 -22.24
CA THR A 151 -33.69 4.88 -23.39
C THR A 151 -33.36 4.13 -24.69
N GLU A 152 -34.38 3.90 -25.53
CA GLU A 152 -34.24 3.21 -26.81
C GLU A 152 -33.56 4.12 -27.87
N VAL A 153 -32.32 3.79 -28.28
CA VAL A 153 -31.57 4.51 -29.33
C VAL A 153 -31.95 3.98 -30.72
N LYS A 154 -32.75 4.75 -31.48
CA LYS A 154 -33.07 4.46 -32.88
C LYS A 154 -31.93 4.88 -33.81
N SER A 155 -31.26 3.89 -34.42
CA SER A 155 -30.22 4.13 -35.43
C SER A 155 -30.83 4.57 -36.77
N ARG A 156 -30.37 5.70 -37.31
CA ARG A 156 -30.79 6.20 -38.63
C ARG A 156 -29.73 5.85 -39.67
N ARG A 157 -30.01 4.79 -40.43
CA ARG A 157 -29.22 4.37 -41.61
C ARG A 157 -29.41 5.42 -42.72
N LYS A 158 -28.32 6.06 -43.17
CA LYS A 158 -28.34 7.01 -44.29
C LYS A 158 -28.06 6.25 -45.58
N ARG A 159 -28.93 6.46 -46.57
CA ARG A 159 -28.82 5.92 -47.93
C ARG A 159 -27.94 6.83 -48.77
#